data_AF-A0A4P2VKM3-F1
#
_entry.id   AF-A0A4P2VKM3-F1
#
_cell.length_a   1.000
_cell.length_b   1.000
_cell.length_c   1.000
_cell.angle_alpha   90.00
_cell.angle_beta   90.00
_cell.angle_gamma   90.00
#
_symmetry.space_group_name_H-M   'P 1'
#
loop_
_entity.id
_entity.type
_entity.pdbx_description
1 polymer ?
#
loop_
_entity_poly.entity_id
_entity_poly.type
_entity_poly.pdbx_seq_one_letter_code
_entity_poly.pdbx_strand_id
1 'polypeptide(L)'
;MALINFKIKSIDHKNYFYIFEKLYKMEPKLYYWINSFPHKEERYILTQFRHQNFLKYNGLEIVIINKEIMTYHRLPGAKPNGNGNVKCGTHSIQINSMNDIEVSYFCIQKTNNFDITYRPIILTHEKKSIFTHLPCRKLNYHLFIPELSEIIMHGLEVHYQNILLNNNFNYIDKLSKITDEILISDLDFRIKAISKRIQAILPHFAFIKKIENKGVDNTV
;
A
#
# COMPACT_ATOMS: atom_id res chain seq x y z
N MET A 1 4.26 41.61 17.02
CA MET A 1 4.42 40.49 16.07
C MET A 1 4.08 39.20 16.80
N ALA A 2 2.92 38.62 16.54
CA ALA A 2 2.53 37.34 17.16
C ALA A 2 3.31 36.20 16.50
N LEU A 3 4.10 35.46 17.29
CA LEU A 3 4.69 34.20 16.87
C LEU A 3 3.56 33.19 16.69
N ILE A 4 3.26 32.85 15.44
CA ILE A 4 2.40 31.70 15.11
C ILE A 4 3.17 30.46 15.55
N ASN A 5 2.80 29.95 16.72
CA ASN A 5 3.30 28.71 17.26
C ASN A 5 2.67 27.58 16.44
N PHE A 6 3.30 27.20 15.32
CA PHE A 6 2.94 25.98 14.60
C PHE A 6 3.23 24.81 15.54
N LYS A 7 2.23 24.43 16.34
CA LYS A 7 2.18 23.10 16.96
C LYS A 7 2.36 22.12 15.81
N ILE A 8 3.55 21.53 15.71
CA ILE A 8 3.81 20.39 14.84
C ILE A 8 2.85 19.31 15.36
N LYS A 9 1.69 19.20 14.70
CA LYS A 9 0.73 18.15 14.99
C LYS A 9 1.46 16.86 14.65
N SER A 10 1.72 16.04 15.67
CA SER A 10 2.40 14.77 15.47
C SER A 10 1.54 13.94 14.51
N ILE A 11 2.02 13.74 13.28
CA ILE A 11 1.27 13.00 12.28
C ILE A 11 1.17 11.54 12.74
N ASP A 12 -0.04 11.04 12.93
CA ASP A 12 -0.24 9.64 13.35
C ASP A 12 -0.14 8.69 12.14
N HIS A 13 1.01 8.04 11.98
CA HIS A 13 1.24 7.04 10.94
C HIS A 13 0.23 5.88 10.98
N LYS A 14 -0.36 5.58 12.15
CA LYS A 14 -1.36 4.51 12.28
C LYS A 14 -2.62 4.84 11.50
N ASN A 15 -3.00 6.12 11.40
CA ASN A 15 -4.15 6.53 10.58
C ASN A 15 -3.88 6.32 9.10
N TYR A 16 -2.67 6.64 8.63
CA TYR A 16 -2.28 6.36 7.24
C TYR A 16 -2.33 4.87 6.95
N PHE A 17 -1.71 4.05 7.81
CA PHE A 17 -1.72 2.60 7.62
C PHE A 17 -3.14 2.03 7.64
N TYR A 18 -3.99 2.48 8.56
CA TYR A 18 -5.37 2.04 8.69
C TYR A 18 -6.19 2.33 7.42
N ILE A 19 -6.09 3.54 6.88
CA ILE A 19 -6.80 3.91 5.64
C ILE A 19 -6.24 3.17 4.44
N PHE A 20 -4.91 3.06 4.32
CA PHE A 20 -4.28 2.22 3.29
C PHE A 20 -4.83 0.79 3.34
N GLU A 21 -4.83 0.16 4.51
CA GLU A 21 -5.27 -1.22 4.67
C GLU A 21 -6.74 -1.39 4.29
N LYS A 22 -7.62 -0.46 4.69
CA LYS A 22 -9.03 -0.49 4.31
C LYS A 22 -9.24 -0.46 2.81
N LEU A 23 -8.53 0.44 2.11
CA LEU A 23 -8.60 0.53 0.65
C LEU A 23 -8.02 -0.73 -0.01
N TYR A 24 -6.89 -1.23 0.48
CA TYR A 24 -6.31 -2.48 0.00
C TYR A 24 -7.28 -3.66 0.12
N LYS A 25 -7.93 -3.82 1.29
CA LYS A 25 -8.91 -4.90 1.54
C LYS A 25 -10.19 -4.77 0.70
N MET A 26 -10.52 -3.58 0.21
CA MET A 26 -11.68 -3.40 -0.69
C MET A 26 -11.44 -4.02 -2.05
N GLU A 27 -10.28 -3.79 -2.66
CA GLU A 27 -9.91 -4.38 -3.94
C GLU A 27 -8.38 -4.57 -4.04
N PRO A 28 -7.84 -5.68 -3.52
CA PRO A 28 -6.39 -5.93 -3.50
C PRO A 28 -5.76 -5.90 -4.90
N LYS A 29 -6.53 -6.28 -5.93
CA LYS A 29 -6.06 -6.32 -7.32
C LYS A 29 -5.66 -4.95 -7.87
N LEU A 30 -6.18 -3.85 -7.32
CA LEU A 30 -5.76 -2.49 -7.71
C LEU A 30 -4.32 -2.20 -7.29
N TYR A 31 -3.87 -2.85 -6.24
CA TYR A 31 -2.53 -2.67 -5.67
C TYR A 31 -1.58 -3.74 -6.18
N TYR A 32 -1.52 -3.96 -7.50
CA TYR A 32 -0.74 -5.05 -8.12
C TYR A 32 0.76 -5.04 -7.76
N TRP A 33 1.30 -3.91 -7.28
CA TRP A 33 2.70 -3.76 -6.86
C TRP A 33 2.92 -3.94 -5.34
N ILE A 34 1.84 -4.11 -4.57
CA ILE A 34 1.84 -4.38 -3.13
C ILE A 34 1.36 -5.81 -2.93
N ASN A 35 2.15 -6.60 -2.22
CA ASN A 35 1.84 -8.00 -1.98
C ASN A 35 1.52 -8.21 -0.49
N SER A 36 0.49 -9.00 -0.19
CA SER A 36 0.26 -9.48 1.18
C SER A 36 1.40 -10.40 1.60
N PHE A 37 1.81 -10.30 2.87
CA PHE A 37 2.80 -11.19 3.43
C PHE A 37 2.21 -12.60 3.60
N PRO A 38 2.94 -13.66 3.24
CA PRO A 38 2.45 -15.03 3.37
C PRO A 38 2.13 -15.37 4.81
N HIS A 39 0.97 -15.99 5.05
CA HIS A 39 0.53 -16.45 6.37
C HIS A 39 0.35 -15.32 7.41
N LYS A 40 0.36 -14.03 7.00
CA LYS A 40 0.16 -12.87 7.87
C LYS A 40 -0.64 -11.78 7.18
N GLU A 41 -1.95 -11.79 7.43
CA GLU A 41 -2.93 -10.94 6.75
C GLU A 41 -2.77 -9.42 7.00
N GLU A 42 -1.97 -9.03 8.00
CA GLU A 42 -1.77 -7.63 8.40
C GLU A 42 -0.37 -7.09 8.07
N ARG A 43 0.37 -7.78 7.20
CA ARG A 43 1.70 -7.37 6.73
C ARG A 43 1.70 -7.25 5.23
N TYR A 44 2.34 -6.21 4.72
CA TYR A 44 2.38 -5.90 3.30
C TYR A 44 3.83 -5.70 2.84
N ILE A 45 4.11 -6.13 1.62
CA ILE A 45 5.42 -6.10 0.98
C ILE A 45 5.33 -5.16 -0.21
N LEU A 46 6.18 -4.14 -0.20
CA LEU A 46 6.33 -3.16 -1.27
C LEU A 46 7.70 -3.35 -1.92
N THR A 47 7.70 -3.46 -3.25
CA THR A 47 8.91 -3.59 -4.06
C THR A 47 9.01 -2.52 -5.15
N GLN A 48 7.91 -1.76 -5.32
CA GLN A 48 7.80 -0.61 -6.17
C GLN A 48 7.19 0.53 -5.35
N PHE A 49 7.74 1.71 -5.53
CA PHE A 49 7.37 2.95 -4.87
C PHE A 49 6.85 3.96 -5.90
N ARG A 50 6.02 4.89 -5.46
CA ARG A 50 5.34 5.89 -6.29
C ARG A 50 5.80 7.31 -5.98
N HIS A 51 6.12 7.59 -4.73
CA HIS A 51 6.53 8.92 -4.30
C HIS A 51 7.97 9.21 -4.75
N GLN A 52 8.21 10.45 -5.20
CA GLN A 52 9.47 10.88 -5.83
C GLN A 52 10.72 10.55 -4.99
N ASN A 53 10.65 10.72 -3.67
CA ASN A 53 11.77 10.43 -2.76
C ASN A 53 12.17 8.95 -2.73
N PHE A 54 11.27 8.06 -3.16
CA PHE A 54 11.43 6.61 -3.08
C PHE A 54 11.63 5.93 -4.43
N LEU A 55 11.31 6.58 -5.55
CA LEU A 55 11.42 6.02 -6.91
C LEU A 55 12.79 5.38 -7.20
N LYS A 56 13.88 5.98 -6.72
CA LYS A 56 15.24 5.48 -6.91
C LYS A 56 15.54 4.14 -6.22
N TYR A 57 14.65 3.66 -5.34
CA TYR A 57 14.78 2.37 -4.66
C TYR A 57 13.94 1.27 -5.33
N ASN A 58 13.15 1.59 -6.37
CA ASN A 58 12.38 0.61 -7.15
C ASN A 58 13.32 -0.46 -7.72
N GLY A 59 12.96 -1.73 -7.56
CA GLY A 59 13.79 -2.83 -8.04
C GLY A 59 15.04 -3.11 -7.19
N LEU A 60 15.30 -2.31 -6.14
CA LEU A 60 16.50 -2.40 -5.31
C LEU A 60 16.22 -2.81 -3.86
N GLU A 61 15.08 -2.37 -3.34
CA GLU A 61 14.72 -2.58 -1.94
C GLU A 61 13.34 -3.22 -1.81
N ILE A 62 13.16 -3.94 -0.70
CA ILE A 62 11.89 -4.50 -0.27
C ILE A 62 11.53 -3.81 1.03
N VAL A 63 10.36 -3.21 1.08
CA VAL A 63 9.81 -2.63 2.31
C VAL A 63 8.71 -3.54 2.82
N ILE A 64 8.78 -3.90 4.10
CA ILE A 64 7.72 -4.62 4.79
C ILE A 64 7.08 -3.64 5.77
N ILE A 65 5.76 -3.49 5.67
CA ILE A 65 4.98 -2.61 6.54
C ILE A 65 3.88 -3.39 7.27
N ASN A 66 3.63 -3.02 8.51
CA ASN A 66 2.37 -3.30 9.20
C ASN A 66 1.89 -2.06 9.97
N LYS A 67 1.03 -2.20 10.98
CA LYS A 67 0.56 -1.08 11.80
C LYS A 67 1.63 -0.51 12.74
N GLU A 68 2.60 -1.30 13.13
CA GLU A 68 3.54 -1.00 14.23
C GLU A 68 4.98 -0.80 13.76
N ILE A 69 5.35 -1.51 12.71
CA ILE A 69 6.72 -1.81 12.30
C ILE A 69 6.84 -1.68 10.80
N MET A 70 7.85 -0.91 10.39
CA MET A 70 8.28 -0.78 9.01
C MET A 70 9.76 -1.09 8.90
N THR A 71 10.09 -1.99 7.99
CA THR A 71 11.45 -2.41 7.72
C THR A 71 11.76 -2.34 6.25
N TYR A 72 13.04 -2.22 5.92
CA TYR A 72 13.51 -2.36 4.57
C TYR A 72 14.70 -3.32 4.48
N HIS A 73 14.78 -4.00 3.34
CA HIS A 73 15.80 -4.98 3.01
C HIS A 73 16.36 -4.65 1.63
N ARG A 74 17.67 -4.59 1.51
CA ARG A 74 18.35 -4.32 0.23
C ARG A 74 18.61 -5.63 -0.49
N LEU A 75 18.19 -5.71 -1.75
CA LEU A 75 18.53 -6.85 -2.60
C LEU A 75 20.04 -6.88 -2.91
N PRO A 76 20.60 -8.07 -3.22
CA PRO A 76 22.01 -8.19 -3.58
C PRO A 76 22.39 -7.29 -4.77
N GLY A 77 23.34 -6.37 -4.54
CA GLY A 77 23.77 -5.37 -5.52
C GLY A 77 23.16 -3.97 -5.35
N ALA A 78 22.14 -3.82 -4.51
CA ALA A 78 21.60 -2.52 -4.14
C ALA A 78 22.57 -1.72 -3.25
N LYS A 79 22.55 -0.38 -3.37
CA LYS A 79 23.37 0.55 -2.59
C LYS A 79 22.50 1.51 -1.76
N PRO A 80 22.99 2.02 -0.61
CA PRO A 80 22.19 2.87 0.28
C PRO A 80 21.61 4.15 -0.34
N ASN A 81 22.21 4.65 -1.41
CA ASN A 81 21.77 5.88 -2.07
C ASN A 81 20.76 5.65 -3.21
N GLY A 82 20.41 4.40 -3.53
CA GLY A 82 19.58 4.04 -4.68
C GLY A 82 20.36 3.88 -6.00
N ASN A 83 21.69 4.00 -6.00
CA ASN A 83 22.52 3.87 -7.21
C ASN A 83 23.13 2.47 -7.38
N GLY A 84 22.52 1.46 -6.75
CA GLY A 84 22.95 0.07 -6.88
C GLY A 84 22.43 -0.56 -8.16
N ASN A 85 22.93 -1.75 -8.48
CA ASN A 85 22.41 -2.53 -9.60
C ASN A 85 22.12 -3.96 -9.12
N VAL A 86 20.84 -4.31 -9.08
CA VAL A 86 20.38 -5.67 -8.79
C VAL A 86 20.15 -6.37 -10.12
N LYS A 87 20.84 -7.50 -10.34
CA LYS A 87 20.71 -8.27 -11.59
C LYS A 87 19.27 -8.73 -11.82
N CYS A 88 18.83 -8.79 -13.07
CA CYS A 88 17.56 -9.42 -13.41
C CYS A 88 17.64 -10.94 -13.18
N GLY A 89 16.51 -11.58 -12.90
CA GLY A 89 16.43 -13.00 -12.57
C GLY A 89 15.78 -13.27 -11.21
N THR A 90 15.89 -14.53 -10.77
CA THR A 90 15.35 -14.99 -9.49
C THR A 90 16.34 -14.75 -8.36
N HIS A 91 15.89 -14.11 -7.30
CA HIS A 91 16.64 -13.89 -6.07
C HIS A 91 16.02 -14.69 -4.93
N SER A 92 16.74 -15.68 -4.41
CA SER A 92 16.35 -16.43 -3.22
C SER A 92 16.86 -15.72 -1.97
N ILE A 93 15.94 -15.15 -1.19
CA ILE A 93 16.28 -14.26 -0.08
C ILE A 93 15.65 -14.73 1.24
N GLN A 94 16.41 -14.61 2.31
CA GLN A 94 15.95 -14.84 3.67
C GLN A 94 15.81 -13.48 4.35
N ILE A 95 14.65 -13.24 4.94
CA ILE A 95 14.35 -12.03 5.70
C ILE A 95 14.02 -12.42 7.14
N ASN A 96 14.57 -11.69 8.09
CA ASN A 96 14.17 -11.81 9.49
C ASN A 96 13.24 -10.66 9.86
N SER A 97 12.20 -10.97 10.63
CA SER A 97 11.40 -9.94 11.29
C SER A 97 12.20 -9.25 12.40
N MET A 98 11.77 -8.05 12.78
CA MET A 98 12.44 -7.20 13.76
C MET A 98 12.69 -7.80 15.15
N ASN A 99 11.97 -8.86 15.51
CA ASN A 99 12.18 -9.53 16.78
C ASN A 99 13.19 -10.69 16.67
N ASP A 100 13.81 -10.90 15.50
CA ASP A 100 14.76 -11.97 15.15
C ASP A 100 14.28 -13.42 15.38
N ILE A 101 13.09 -13.60 15.94
CA ILE A 101 12.47 -14.90 16.21
C ILE A 101 11.85 -15.49 14.93
N GLU A 102 11.46 -14.64 13.98
CA GLU A 102 10.72 -15.06 12.80
C GLU A 102 11.57 -14.88 11.54
N VAL A 103 11.87 -15.99 10.89
CA VAL A 103 12.59 -16.06 9.62
C VAL A 103 11.61 -16.44 8.51
N SER A 104 11.59 -15.65 7.44
CA SER A 104 10.79 -15.92 6.24
C SER A 104 11.70 -16.00 5.01
N TYR A 105 11.32 -16.84 4.06
CA TYR A 105 12.10 -17.09 2.86
C TYR A 105 11.26 -16.75 1.62
N PHE A 106 11.87 -16.09 0.65
CA PHE A 106 11.18 -15.59 -0.54
C PHE A 106 12.00 -15.84 -1.81
N CYS A 107 11.32 -16.10 -2.91
CA CYS A 107 11.93 -15.97 -4.24
C CYS A 107 11.33 -14.77 -4.95
N ILE A 108 12.20 -13.85 -5.32
CA ILE A 108 11.82 -12.59 -5.94
C ILE A 108 12.28 -12.63 -7.39
N GLN A 109 11.35 -12.52 -8.32
CA GLN A 109 11.64 -12.47 -9.73
C GLN A 109 11.75 -11.01 -10.17
N LYS A 110 12.95 -10.57 -10.48
CA LYS A 110 13.20 -9.26 -11.08
C LYS A 110 13.19 -9.39 -12.60
N THR A 111 12.21 -8.76 -13.25
CA THR A 111 12.02 -8.87 -14.72
C THR A 111 12.80 -7.79 -15.46
N ASN A 112 12.87 -6.58 -14.90
CA ASN A 112 13.64 -5.47 -15.46
C ASN A 112 14.31 -4.64 -14.34
N ASN A 113 14.73 -3.41 -14.64
CA ASN A 113 15.40 -2.55 -13.67
C ASN A 113 14.52 -2.10 -12.51
N PHE A 114 13.20 -1.99 -12.73
CA PHE A 114 12.25 -1.38 -11.81
C PHE A 114 11.21 -2.38 -11.30
N ASP A 115 10.84 -3.35 -12.13
CA ASP A 115 9.78 -4.30 -11.86
C ASP A 115 10.32 -5.55 -11.19
N ILE A 116 9.85 -5.71 -9.95
CA ILE A 116 9.95 -6.93 -9.19
C ILE A 116 8.56 -7.57 -9.16
N THR A 117 8.47 -8.79 -9.65
CA THR A 117 7.34 -9.68 -9.39
C THR A 117 7.66 -10.55 -8.20
N TYR A 118 6.80 -10.46 -7.19
CA TYR A 118 6.92 -11.23 -5.96
C TYR A 118 6.17 -12.57 -6.12
N ARG A 119 6.83 -13.68 -5.81
CA ARG A 119 6.17 -14.98 -5.65
C ARG A 119 6.59 -15.57 -4.30
N PRO A 120 5.67 -15.67 -3.32
CA PRO A 120 6.01 -16.34 -2.09
C PRO A 120 6.30 -17.80 -2.36
N ILE A 121 7.38 -18.34 -1.79
CA ILE A 121 7.67 -19.77 -1.83
C ILE A 121 7.61 -20.28 -0.39
N ILE A 122 6.72 -21.25 -0.17
CA ILE A 122 6.73 -22.05 1.05
C ILE A 122 7.82 -23.09 0.86
N LEU A 123 8.93 -22.98 1.58
CA LEU A 123 10.03 -23.93 1.50
C LEU A 123 9.87 -25.04 2.53
N THR A 124 10.17 -26.26 2.10
CA THR A 124 10.58 -27.34 2.99
C THR A 124 12.04 -27.14 3.40
N HIS A 125 12.40 -27.58 4.62
CA HIS A 125 13.62 -27.23 5.35
C HIS A 125 14.96 -27.49 4.63
N GLU A 126 15.01 -28.30 3.58
CA GLU A 126 16.23 -28.80 2.94
C GLU A 126 16.93 -27.81 1.97
N LYS A 127 16.32 -26.66 1.66
CA LYS A 127 16.85 -25.70 0.67
C LYS A 127 17.42 -24.38 1.23
N LYS A 128 17.61 -24.28 2.56
CA LYS A 128 18.01 -23.03 3.23
C LYS A 128 19.34 -22.44 2.74
N SER A 129 20.31 -23.27 2.35
CA SER A 129 21.65 -22.83 1.91
C SER A 129 21.65 -22.00 0.61
N ILE A 130 20.55 -22.02 -0.15
CA ILE A 130 20.39 -21.27 -1.40
C ILE A 130 19.97 -19.81 -1.13
N PHE A 131 19.50 -19.51 0.09
CA PHE A 131 18.91 -18.22 0.43
C PHE A 131 19.97 -17.25 0.95
N THR A 132 20.03 -16.07 0.33
CA THR A 132 20.87 -14.98 0.80
C THR A 132 20.17 -14.26 1.93
N HIS A 133 20.78 -14.21 3.11
CA HIS A 133 20.27 -13.43 4.23
C HIS A 133 20.34 -11.92 3.91
N LEU A 134 19.19 -11.24 3.98
CA LEU A 134 19.10 -9.80 3.85
C LEU A 134 18.95 -9.15 5.22
N PRO A 135 19.90 -8.27 5.61
CA PRO A 135 19.82 -7.56 6.88
C PRO A 135 18.52 -6.78 7.02
N CYS A 136 17.92 -6.85 8.20
CA CYS A 136 16.73 -6.08 8.55
C CYS A 136 17.14 -4.68 9.03
N ARG A 137 16.51 -3.64 8.47
CA ARG A 137 16.74 -2.25 8.91
C ARG A 137 15.42 -1.58 9.22
N LYS A 138 15.34 -0.96 10.42
CA LYS A 138 14.17 -0.15 10.82
C LYS A 138 14.08 1.08 9.92
N LEU A 139 12.87 1.40 9.47
CA LEU A 139 12.59 2.67 8.83
C LEU A 139 11.62 3.46 9.70
N ASN A 140 11.86 4.75 9.86
CA ASN A 140 10.95 5.63 10.58
C ASN A 140 9.69 5.84 9.74
N TYR A 141 8.51 5.53 10.31
CA TYR A 141 7.21 5.73 9.66
C TYR A 141 7.03 7.13 9.08
N HIS A 142 7.47 8.16 9.80
CA HIS A 142 7.30 9.54 9.35
C HIS A 142 7.98 9.81 8.01
N LEU A 143 9.08 9.12 7.70
CA LEU A 143 9.77 9.26 6.42
C LEU A 143 8.98 8.62 5.26
N PHE A 144 8.14 7.62 5.56
CA PHE A 144 7.38 6.85 4.56
C PHE A 144 5.92 7.31 4.41
N ILE A 145 5.45 8.20 5.28
CA ILE A 145 4.13 8.84 5.14
C ILE A 145 3.89 9.39 3.72
N PRO A 146 4.86 10.03 3.04
CA PRO A 146 4.64 10.48 1.67
C PRO A 146 4.32 9.34 0.70
N GLU A 147 4.98 8.18 0.84
CA GLU A 147 4.69 6.99 0.02
C GLU A 147 3.30 6.42 0.34
N LEU A 148 2.95 6.27 1.63
CA LEU A 148 1.61 5.85 2.02
C LEU A 148 0.52 6.81 1.51
N SER A 149 0.82 8.11 1.47
CA SER A 149 -0.09 9.11 0.93
C SER A 149 -0.36 8.87 -0.55
N GLU A 150 0.67 8.66 -1.36
CA GLU A 150 0.50 8.34 -2.79
C GLU A 150 -0.31 7.05 -3.00
N ILE A 151 -0.06 6.02 -2.19
CA ILE A 151 -0.80 4.75 -2.25
C ILE A 151 -2.29 4.96 -1.93
N ILE A 152 -2.60 5.72 -0.88
CA ILE A 152 -3.98 6.05 -0.49
C ILE A 152 -4.68 6.85 -1.58
N MET A 153 -4.03 7.92 -2.06
CA MET A 153 -4.58 8.78 -3.11
C MET A 153 -4.88 7.97 -4.38
N HIS A 154 -3.95 7.14 -4.82
CA HIS A 154 -4.16 6.25 -5.97
C HIS A 154 -5.36 5.32 -5.77
N GLY A 155 -5.46 4.68 -4.60
CA GLY A 155 -6.60 3.82 -4.27
C GLY A 155 -7.94 4.55 -4.37
N LEU A 156 -8.03 5.73 -3.76
CA LEU A 156 -9.24 6.57 -3.81
C LEU A 156 -9.59 6.96 -5.24
N GLU A 157 -8.62 7.35 -6.05
CA GLU A 157 -8.85 7.76 -7.44
C GLU A 157 -9.31 6.61 -8.32
N VAL A 158 -8.71 5.42 -8.20
CA VAL A 158 -9.13 4.27 -8.99
C VAL A 158 -10.51 3.80 -8.57
N HIS A 159 -10.82 3.76 -7.27
CA HIS A 159 -12.16 3.45 -6.80
C HIS A 159 -13.20 4.47 -7.28
N TYR A 160 -12.86 5.75 -7.27
CA TYR A 160 -13.68 6.82 -7.84
C TYR A 160 -13.95 6.60 -9.33
N GLN A 161 -12.92 6.34 -10.13
CA GLN A 161 -13.06 6.07 -11.56
C GLN A 161 -13.89 4.82 -11.85
N ASN A 162 -13.71 3.75 -11.07
CA ASN A 162 -14.49 2.52 -11.20
C ASN A 162 -15.98 2.74 -10.92
N ILE A 163 -16.33 3.63 -9.99
CA ILE A 163 -17.74 4.02 -9.75
C ILE A 163 -18.29 4.75 -10.97
N LEU A 164 -17.53 5.69 -11.55
CA LEU A 164 -17.95 6.44 -12.73
C LEU A 164 -18.16 5.55 -13.96
N LEU A 165 -17.31 4.55 -14.16
CA LEU A 165 -17.29 3.74 -15.38
C LEU A 165 -18.18 2.49 -15.32
N ASN A 166 -18.21 1.80 -14.18
CA ASN A 166 -18.76 0.44 -14.11
C ASN A 166 -20.08 0.33 -13.35
N ASN A 167 -20.63 1.45 -12.83
CA ASN A 167 -21.83 1.45 -11.98
C ASN A 167 -21.79 0.37 -10.89
N ASN A 168 -20.60 0.02 -10.38
CA ASN A 168 -20.48 -1.07 -9.43
C ASN A 168 -20.81 -0.57 -8.01
N PHE A 169 -22.11 -0.55 -7.71
CA PHE A 169 -22.64 0.07 -6.49
C PHE A 169 -22.29 -0.67 -5.18
N ASN A 170 -21.59 -1.81 -5.25
CA ASN A 170 -21.14 -2.56 -4.07
C ASN A 170 -19.98 -1.87 -3.34
N TYR A 171 -19.25 -0.99 -4.02
CA TYR A 171 -18.11 -0.27 -3.44
C TYR A 171 -18.49 1.09 -2.84
N ILE A 172 -19.66 1.62 -3.19
CA ILE A 172 -20.08 2.97 -2.80
C ILE A 172 -20.22 3.12 -1.29
N ASP A 173 -20.90 2.18 -0.62
CA ASP A 173 -21.12 2.28 0.82
C ASP A 173 -19.80 2.18 1.60
N LYS A 174 -18.89 1.29 1.16
CA LYS A 174 -17.54 1.15 1.73
C LYS A 174 -16.69 2.40 1.50
N LEU A 175 -16.70 2.92 0.28
CA LEU A 175 -15.95 4.12 -0.08
C LEU A 175 -16.48 5.35 0.65
N SER A 176 -17.80 5.51 0.77
CA SER A 176 -18.45 6.58 1.54
C SER A 176 -17.92 6.59 2.97
N LYS A 177 -17.99 5.44 3.66
CA LYS A 177 -17.51 5.30 5.03
C LYS A 177 -16.03 5.66 5.17
N ILE A 178 -15.17 5.21 4.25
CA ILE A 178 -13.74 5.54 4.28
C ILE A 178 -13.52 7.03 4.06
N THR A 179 -14.24 7.66 3.12
CA THR A 179 -14.12 9.10 2.90
C THR A 179 -14.55 9.91 4.12
N ASP A 180 -15.64 9.53 4.81
CA ASP A 180 -16.08 10.16 6.05
C ASP A 180 -14.99 10.11 7.13
N GLU A 181 -14.42 8.92 7.34
CA GLU A 181 -13.32 8.71 8.29
C GLU A 181 -12.08 9.57 7.94
N ILE A 182 -11.73 9.65 6.65
CA ILE A 182 -10.62 10.49 6.17
C ILE A 182 -10.89 11.97 6.48
N LEU A 183 -12.10 12.48 6.28
CA LEU A 183 -12.39 13.90 6.45
C LEU A 183 -12.21 14.37 7.90
N ILE A 184 -12.59 13.53 8.86
CA ILE A 184 -12.44 13.82 10.30
C ILE A 184 -11.04 13.49 10.85
N SER A 185 -10.21 12.77 10.10
CA SER A 185 -8.84 12.40 10.50
C SER A 185 -7.84 13.56 10.47
N ASP A 186 -6.59 13.32 10.84
CA ASP A 186 -5.45 14.25 10.69
C ASP A 186 -4.60 14.00 9.42
N LEU A 187 -5.13 13.22 8.46
CA LEU A 187 -4.44 12.91 7.21
C LEU A 187 -4.15 14.14 6.33
N ASP A 188 -3.19 13.97 5.42
CA ASP A 188 -2.74 14.93 4.41
C ASP A 188 -3.93 15.59 3.69
N PHE A 189 -3.86 16.91 3.52
CA PHE A 189 -4.93 17.69 2.91
C PHE A 189 -5.25 17.24 1.47
N ARG A 190 -4.27 16.68 0.74
CA ARG A 190 -4.43 16.14 -0.61
C ARG A 190 -5.35 14.91 -0.60
N ILE A 191 -5.16 14.01 0.36
CA ILE A 191 -6.04 12.85 0.57
C ILE A 191 -7.47 13.34 0.87
N LYS A 192 -7.59 14.33 1.77
CA LYS A 192 -8.89 14.93 2.09
C LYS A 192 -9.56 15.60 0.89
N ALA A 193 -8.80 16.26 0.02
CA ALA A 193 -9.32 16.90 -1.18
C ALA A 193 -9.95 15.87 -2.14
N ILE A 194 -9.28 14.73 -2.35
CA ILE A 194 -9.83 13.63 -3.15
C ILE A 194 -11.09 13.08 -2.50
N SER A 195 -11.10 12.85 -1.18
CA SER A 195 -12.28 12.38 -0.46
C SER A 195 -13.47 13.33 -0.59
N LYS A 196 -13.27 14.66 -0.51
CA LYS A 196 -14.33 15.65 -0.75
C LYS A 196 -14.91 15.55 -2.15
N ARG A 197 -14.06 15.40 -3.17
CA ARG A 197 -14.49 15.21 -4.56
C ARG A 197 -15.35 13.95 -4.72
N ILE A 198 -14.93 12.86 -4.09
CA ILE A 198 -15.71 11.61 -4.07
C ILE A 198 -17.07 11.85 -3.39
N GLN A 199 -17.11 12.44 -2.20
CA GLN A 199 -18.39 12.66 -1.50
C GLN A 199 -19.39 13.54 -2.25
N ALA A 200 -18.91 14.52 -3.01
CA ALA A 200 -19.80 15.36 -3.81
C ALA A 200 -20.58 14.58 -4.88
N ILE A 201 -20.03 13.45 -5.37
CA ILE A 201 -20.67 12.67 -6.43
C ILE A 201 -21.47 11.47 -5.91
N LEU A 202 -21.12 10.91 -4.74
CA LEU A 202 -21.74 9.68 -4.22
C LEU A 202 -23.28 9.73 -4.14
N PRO A 203 -23.93 10.85 -3.74
CA PRO A 203 -25.39 10.94 -3.72
C PRO A 203 -26.04 10.71 -5.09
N HIS A 204 -25.41 11.14 -6.18
CA HIS A 204 -25.92 10.94 -7.54
C HIS A 204 -25.94 9.45 -7.90
N PHE A 205 -24.91 8.69 -7.51
CA PHE A 205 -24.85 7.25 -7.75
C PHE A 205 -25.81 6.47 -6.85
N ALA A 206 -25.98 6.89 -5.59
CA ALA A 206 -26.95 6.27 -4.69
C ALA A 206 -28.40 6.45 -5.19
N PHE A 207 -28.70 7.57 -5.85
CA PHE A 207 -29.98 7.80 -6.50
C PHE A 207 -30.20 6.86 -7.70
N ILE A 208 -29.18 6.68 -8.56
CA ILE A 208 -29.23 5.75 -9.70
C ILE A 208 -29.47 4.31 -9.21
N LYS A 209 -28.74 3.85 -8.18
CA LYS A 209 -28.92 2.51 -7.57
C LYS A 209 -30.37 2.26 -7.13
N LYS A 210 -31.02 3.28 -6.54
CA LYS A 210 -32.42 3.19 -6.10
C LYS A 210 -33.40 3.08 -7.27
N ILE A 211 -33.10 3.69 -8.41
CA ILE A 211 -33.92 3.58 -9.63
C ILE A 211 -33.79 2.18 -10.22
N GLU A 212 -32.57 1.67 -10.39
CA GLU A 212 -32.34 0.34 -10.95
C GLU A 212 -33.04 -0.75 -10.13
N ASN A 213 -32.92 -0.72 -8.79
CA ASN A 213 -33.60 -1.69 -7.93
C ASN A 213 -35.13 -1.62 -8.04
N LYS A 214 -35.71 -0.42 -8.22
CA LYS A 214 -37.16 -0.26 -8.43
C LYS A 214 -37.62 -0.72 -9.82
N GLY A 215 -36.73 -0.71 -10.82
CA GLY A 215 -37.03 -1.20 -12.17
C GLY A 215 -37.12 -2.73 -12.26
N VAL A 216 -36.39 -3.44 -11.38
CA VAL A 216 -36.39 -4.91 -11.32
C VAL A 216 -37.65 -5.45 -10.61
N ASP A 217 -38.20 -4.73 -9.64
CA ASP A 217 -39.41 -5.14 -8.91
C ASP A 217 -40.72 -4.95 -9.71
N ASN A 218 -40.68 -4.27 -10.87
CA ASN A 218 -41.87 -4.01 -11.70
C ASN A 218 -42.04 -4.99 -12.89
N THR A 219 -41.31 -6.10 -12.90
CA THR A 219 -41.53 -7.22 -13.83
C THR A 219 -41.98 -8.47 -13.06
N VAL A 220 -43.24 -8.48 -12.61
CA VAL A 220 -44.00 -9.68 -12.24
C VAL A 220 -45.41 -9.53 -12.81
#